data_AF-A0A1I0DNB8-F1
#
_entry.id   AF-A0A1I0DNB8-F1
#
_cell.length_a   1.000
_cell.length_b   1.000
_cell.length_c   1.000
_cell.angle_alpha   90.00
_cell.angle_beta   90.00
_cell.angle_gamma   90.00
#
_symmetry.space_group_name_H-M   'P 1'
#
loop_
_entity.id
_entity.type
_entity.pdbx_description
1 polymer ?
#
loop_
_entity_poly.entity_id
_entity_poly.type
_entity_poly.pdbx_seq_one_letter_code
_entity_poly.pdbx_strand_id
1 'polypeptide(L)'
;MKVKIHCFEGEWDNHSELSIRPLIHVLERAYLSAGKQLVYTFKLCQTIERLKDDLRASKIKFSKSVYQNCLYFAFHGSGHGLYGNSHEEYISFDDIAKTLGKKAAGSIVLFGSCGSYASQKQLERFKEETDATLVVGYSSKVSWIESSIFEMIFFSELCRYEQVGSFKNRMQKLSSEDQLLFSKLKVRFI
;
A
#
# COMPACT_ATOMS: atom_id res chain seq x y z
N MET A 1 3.37 -19.92 -4.33
CA MET A 1 2.68 -18.62 -4.42
C MET A 1 3.67 -17.49 -4.71
N LYS A 2 3.21 -16.49 -5.44
CA LYS A 2 4.03 -15.43 -6.03
C LYS A 2 3.34 -14.07 -5.76
N VAL A 3 3.97 -13.20 -4.96
CA VAL A 3 3.47 -11.85 -4.65
C VAL A 3 4.42 -10.82 -5.24
N LYS A 4 3.88 -9.80 -5.91
CA LYS A 4 4.65 -8.67 -6.41
C LYS A 4 4.16 -7.37 -5.78
N ILE A 5 5.06 -6.70 -5.05
CA ILE A 5 4.79 -5.38 -4.48
C ILE A 5 5.34 -4.31 -5.43
N HIS A 6 4.50 -3.37 -5.85
CA HIS A 6 4.91 -2.17 -6.57
C HIS A 6 4.86 -1.02 -5.57
N CYS A 7 6.00 -0.72 -4.96
CA CYS A 7 6.14 0.31 -3.95
C CYS A 7 6.46 1.66 -4.59
N PHE A 8 5.64 2.65 -4.28
CA PHE A 8 5.88 4.06 -4.52
C PHE A 8 6.06 4.71 -3.15
N GLU A 9 7.21 5.32 -2.92
CA GLU A 9 7.53 5.95 -1.63
C GLU A 9 7.74 7.46 -1.82
N GLY A 10 7.06 8.26 -1.01
CA GLY A 10 7.28 9.69 -0.91
C GLY A 10 8.43 10.05 0.04
N GLU A 11 8.72 11.33 0.13
CA GLU A 11 9.61 11.84 1.18
C GLU A 11 8.84 11.90 2.50
N TRP A 12 9.43 11.36 3.57
CA TRP A 12 8.85 11.42 4.91
C TRP A 12 9.12 12.79 5.54
N ASP A 13 10.36 13.16 5.79
CA ASP A 13 10.66 14.50 6.31
C ASP A 13 11.91 15.04 5.62
N ASN A 14 12.09 16.37 5.65
CA ASN A 14 13.28 17.02 5.14
C ASN A 14 14.53 16.36 5.75
N HIS A 15 15.40 15.81 4.90
CA HIS A 15 16.64 15.15 5.30
C HIS A 15 16.45 13.85 6.11
N SER A 16 15.27 13.22 6.03
CA SER A 16 15.03 11.92 6.67
C SER A 16 15.69 10.77 5.88
N GLU A 17 16.45 9.93 6.57
CA GLU A 17 16.96 8.67 6.02
C GLU A 17 15.93 7.53 6.13
N LEU A 18 14.73 7.80 6.63
CA LEU A 18 13.68 6.80 6.75
C LEU A 18 13.22 6.34 5.36
N SER A 19 13.09 5.03 5.21
CA SER A 19 12.55 4.41 4.01
C SER A 19 11.91 3.07 4.37
N ILE A 20 10.83 2.71 3.70
CA ILE A 20 10.20 1.40 3.82
C ILE A 20 10.96 0.32 3.05
N ARG A 21 11.88 0.71 2.16
CA ARG A 21 12.63 -0.21 1.31
C ARG A 21 13.38 -1.30 2.09
N PRO A 22 14.10 -1.01 3.20
CA PRO A 22 14.76 -2.06 3.98
C PRO A 22 13.79 -3.11 4.52
N LEU A 23 12.60 -2.68 4.96
CA LEU A 23 11.55 -3.57 5.48
C LEU A 23 11.03 -4.52 4.39
N ILE A 24 10.69 -3.99 3.22
CA ILE A 24 10.26 -4.81 2.08
C ILE A 24 11.38 -5.76 1.64
N HIS A 25 12.64 -5.30 1.65
CA HIS A 25 13.77 -6.14 1.29
C HIS A 25 13.99 -7.30 2.26
N VAL A 26 13.87 -7.06 3.58
CA VAL A 26 13.93 -8.13 4.58
C VAL A 26 12.83 -9.17 4.34
N LEU A 27 11.60 -8.73 4.08
CA LEU A 27 10.50 -9.65 3.75
C LEU A 27 10.79 -10.46 2.49
N GLU A 28 11.26 -9.82 1.41
CA GLU A 28 11.65 -10.52 0.18
C GLU A 28 12.67 -11.63 0.47
N ARG A 29 13.73 -11.33 1.23
CA ARG A 29 14.76 -12.32 1.61
C ARG A 29 14.20 -13.45 2.46
N ALA A 30 13.41 -13.14 3.48
CA ALA A 30 12.83 -14.14 4.37
C ALA A 30 11.91 -15.12 3.61
N TYR A 31 11.07 -14.59 2.71
CA TYR A 31 10.15 -15.41 1.92
C TYR A 31 10.87 -16.21 0.83
N LEU A 32 11.91 -15.64 0.21
CA LEU A 32 12.76 -16.36 -0.74
C LEU A 32 13.41 -17.58 -0.09
N SER A 33 13.98 -17.43 1.11
CA SER A 33 14.59 -18.53 1.87
C SER A 33 13.58 -19.62 2.27
N ALA A 34 12.30 -19.28 2.37
CA ALA A 34 11.21 -20.21 2.65
C ALA A 34 10.60 -20.86 1.38
N GLY A 35 11.24 -20.71 0.21
CA GLY A 35 10.75 -21.25 -1.07
C GLY A 35 9.53 -20.54 -1.64
N LYS A 36 9.18 -19.35 -1.12
CA LYS A 36 8.11 -18.49 -1.63
C LYS A 36 8.70 -17.39 -2.50
N GLN A 37 7.92 -16.84 -3.42
CA GLN A 37 8.37 -15.78 -4.32
C GLN A 37 7.65 -14.47 -4.01
N LEU A 38 8.19 -13.72 -3.05
CA LEU A 38 7.91 -12.30 -2.95
C LEU A 38 8.95 -11.56 -3.80
N VAL A 39 8.51 -10.65 -4.65
CA VAL A 39 9.40 -9.72 -5.37
C VAL A 39 8.85 -8.32 -5.24
N TYR A 40 9.69 -7.30 -5.36
CA TYR A 40 9.21 -5.93 -5.35
C TYR A 40 9.89 -5.03 -6.39
N THR A 41 9.17 -4.00 -6.80
CA THR A 41 9.75 -2.82 -7.45
C THR A 41 9.61 -1.64 -6.49
N PHE A 42 10.65 -0.83 -6.40
CA PHE A 42 10.67 0.34 -5.53
C PHE A 42 10.95 1.59 -6.35
N LYS A 43 10.09 2.61 -6.17
CA LYS A 43 10.22 3.89 -6.82
C LYS A 43 10.12 5.01 -5.78
N LEU A 44 11.20 5.77 -5.64
CA LEU A 44 11.18 6.99 -4.85
C LEU A 44 10.52 8.10 -5.68
N CYS A 45 9.44 8.65 -5.13
CA CYS A 45 8.54 9.60 -5.75
C CYS A 45 8.42 10.84 -4.84
N GLN A 46 9.49 11.63 -4.75
CA GLN A 46 9.54 12.80 -3.88
C GLN A 46 8.46 13.83 -4.26
N THR A 47 8.21 14.03 -5.56
CA THR A 47 7.17 14.95 -6.05
C THR A 47 5.92 14.21 -6.53
N ILE A 48 4.79 14.88 -6.50
CA ILE A 48 3.52 14.41 -7.05
C ILE A 48 3.62 14.22 -8.56
N GLU A 49 4.35 15.06 -9.28
CA GLU A 49 4.53 14.85 -10.73
C GLU A 49 5.35 13.58 -11.00
N ARG A 50 6.40 13.33 -10.21
CA ARG A 50 7.15 12.08 -10.31
C ARG A 50 6.28 10.86 -10.01
N LEU A 51 5.43 10.93 -8.98
CA LEU A 51 4.44 9.88 -8.71
C LEU A 51 3.53 9.66 -9.92
N LYS A 52 2.95 10.71 -10.50
CA LYS A 52 2.07 10.61 -11.67
C LYS A 52 2.79 9.99 -12.86
N ASP A 53 4.00 10.41 -13.16
CA ASP A 53 4.81 9.85 -14.24
C ASP A 53 5.09 8.37 -14.01
N ASP A 54 5.44 8.00 -12.78
CA ASP A 54 5.71 6.62 -12.43
C ASP A 54 4.45 5.74 -12.49
N LEU A 55 3.28 6.26 -12.14
CA LEU A 55 1.98 5.59 -12.32
C LEU A 55 1.61 5.47 -13.80
N ARG A 56 1.82 6.52 -14.60
CA ARG A 56 1.58 6.50 -16.06
C ARG A 56 2.48 5.48 -16.76
N ALA A 57 3.77 5.50 -16.44
CA ALA A 57 4.80 4.66 -17.03
C ALA A 57 4.80 3.23 -16.47
N SER A 58 4.18 2.99 -15.32
CA SER A 58 4.13 1.67 -14.71
C SER A 58 3.50 0.66 -15.68
N LYS A 59 4.35 -0.22 -16.22
CA LYS A 59 3.92 -1.40 -16.98
C LYS A 59 3.43 -2.45 -15.98
N ILE A 60 2.37 -2.14 -15.24
CA ILE A 60 1.72 -3.10 -14.35
C ILE A 60 0.97 -4.09 -15.24
N LYS A 61 1.72 -5.01 -15.85
CA LYS A 61 1.15 -6.13 -16.59
C LYS A 61 0.64 -7.12 -15.55
N PHE A 62 -0.63 -7.01 -15.17
CA PHE A 62 -1.30 -8.00 -14.34
C PHE A 62 -1.52 -9.29 -15.14
N SER A 63 -0.45 -10.05 -15.33
CA SER A 63 -0.61 -11.45 -15.68
C SER A 63 -1.17 -12.14 -14.43
N LYS A 64 -2.50 -12.27 -14.35
CA LYS A 64 -3.19 -13.03 -13.28
C LYS A 64 -2.59 -14.44 -13.09
N SER A 65 -1.91 -14.96 -14.11
CA SER A 65 -1.31 -16.29 -14.10
C SER A 65 0.00 -16.42 -13.32
N VAL A 66 0.64 -15.34 -12.87
CA VAL A 66 1.99 -15.45 -12.24
C VAL A 66 2.09 -14.79 -10.87
N TYR A 67 1.52 -13.62 -10.61
CA TYR A 67 1.66 -12.94 -9.32
C TYR A 67 0.36 -12.30 -8.83
N GLN A 68 0.10 -12.38 -7.52
CA GLN A 68 -0.80 -11.45 -6.84
C GLN A 68 -0.07 -10.10 -6.70
N ASN A 69 -0.68 -9.04 -7.22
CA ASN A 69 -0.06 -7.71 -7.26
C ASN A 69 -0.59 -6.83 -6.14
N CYS A 70 0.31 -6.13 -5.45
CA CYS A 70 -0.01 -5.10 -4.47
C CYS A 70 0.62 -3.77 -4.91
N LEU A 71 -0.20 -2.74 -5.11
CA LEU A 71 0.25 -1.36 -5.28
C LEU A 71 0.36 -0.75 -3.89
N TYR A 72 1.56 -0.37 -3.49
CA TYR A 72 1.84 0.13 -2.17
C TYR A 72 2.29 1.59 -2.23
N PHE A 73 1.53 2.48 -1.61
CA PHE A 73 1.80 3.91 -1.50
C PHE A 73 2.27 4.21 -0.08
N ALA A 74 3.58 4.39 0.09
CA ALA A 74 4.22 4.75 1.35
C ALA A 74 4.48 6.26 1.37
N PHE A 75 3.56 7.04 1.92
CA PHE A 75 3.59 8.51 1.84
C PHE A 75 3.04 9.13 3.12
N HIS A 76 3.36 10.40 3.37
CA HIS A 76 2.48 11.21 4.21
C HIS A 76 1.13 11.45 3.54
N GLY A 77 0.12 11.67 4.37
CA GLY A 77 -1.21 11.93 3.86
C GLY A 77 -2.06 12.75 4.81
N SER A 78 -3.20 13.16 4.29
CA SER A 78 -4.30 13.74 5.03
C SER A 78 -5.58 13.25 4.38
N GLY A 79 -6.71 13.42 5.07
CA GLY A 79 -7.96 12.72 4.80
C GLY A 79 -8.39 12.57 3.33
N HIS A 80 -7.94 13.35 2.38
CA HIS A 80 -8.37 13.18 0.99
C HIS A 80 -7.29 12.67 0.03
N GLY A 81 -6.08 12.35 0.47
CA GLY A 81 -4.96 12.15 -0.44
C GLY A 81 -3.57 12.02 0.19
N LEU A 82 -2.56 12.18 -0.65
CA LEU A 82 -1.15 12.00 -0.32
C LEU A 82 -0.38 13.31 -0.51
N TYR A 83 0.66 13.50 0.29
CA TYR A 83 1.60 14.62 0.18
C TYR A 83 2.90 14.20 -0.52
N GLY A 84 3.44 15.12 -1.31
CA GLY A 84 4.80 15.08 -1.83
C GLY A 84 5.58 16.32 -1.39
N ASN A 85 6.88 16.34 -1.69
CA ASN A 85 7.83 17.42 -1.42
C ASN A 85 7.68 17.98 0.00
N SER A 86 7.83 17.13 1.01
CA SER A 86 7.71 17.50 2.43
C SER A 86 6.44 18.29 2.79
N HIS A 87 5.29 17.89 2.24
CA HIS A 87 3.97 18.50 2.44
C HIS A 87 3.68 19.76 1.61
N GLU A 88 4.56 20.14 0.68
CA GLU A 88 4.33 21.27 -0.23
C GLU A 88 3.43 20.91 -1.42
N GLU A 89 3.39 19.63 -1.80
CA GLU A 89 2.57 19.16 -2.91
C GLU A 89 1.50 18.17 -2.43
N TYR A 90 0.34 18.18 -3.09
CA TYR A 90 -0.79 17.35 -2.71
C TYR A 90 -1.45 16.69 -3.92
N ILE A 91 -1.83 15.43 -3.77
CA ILE A 91 -2.66 14.71 -4.74
C ILE A 91 -3.83 14.03 -4.05
N SER A 92 -5.05 14.24 -4.57
CA SER A 92 -6.24 13.58 -4.05
C SER A 92 -6.28 12.11 -4.46
N PHE A 93 -6.97 11.27 -3.69
CA PHE A 93 -7.22 9.89 -4.10
C PHE A 93 -8.00 9.78 -5.41
N ASP A 94 -8.91 10.71 -5.68
CA ASP A 94 -9.62 10.77 -6.96
C ASP A 94 -8.65 10.99 -8.12
N ASP A 95 -7.64 11.86 -7.95
CA ASP A 95 -6.66 12.11 -9.01
C ASP A 95 -5.64 10.98 -9.16
N ILE A 96 -5.30 10.28 -8.07
CA ILE A 96 -4.55 9.02 -8.14
C ILE A 96 -5.37 7.98 -8.91
N ALA A 97 -6.67 7.82 -8.59
CA ALA A 97 -7.56 6.87 -9.25
C ALA A 97 -7.67 7.17 -10.75
N LYS A 98 -7.87 8.44 -11.14
CA LYS A 98 -7.86 8.87 -12.55
C LYS A 98 -6.52 8.59 -13.24
N THR A 99 -5.39 8.81 -12.56
CA THR A 99 -4.05 8.60 -13.12
C THR A 99 -3.76 7.11 -13.34
N LEU A 100 -4.17 6.25 -12.41
CA LEU A 100 -4.08 4.81 -12.53
C LEU A 100 -5.06 4.26 -13.58
N GLY A 101 -6.29 4.77 -13.59
CA GLY A 101 -7.42 4.17 -14.31
C GLY A 101 -7.54 2.68 -13.97
N LYS A 102 -7.81 1.85 -14.98
CA LYS A 102 -7.92 0.39 -14.81
C LYS A 102 -6.57 -0.33 -14.66
N LYS A 103 -5.45 0.39 -14.50
CA LYS A 103 -4.14 -0.21 -14.15
C LYS A 103 -4.04 -0.65 -12.69
N ALA A 104 -5.10 -0.60 -11.89
CA ALA A 104 -5.16 -1.32 -10.62
C ALA A 104 -6.10 -2.54 -10.67
N ALA A 105 -6.67 -2.85 -11.84
CA ALA A 105 -7.67 -3.89 -11.98
C ALA A 105 -7.15 -5.25 -11.49
N GLY A 106 -7.86 -5.86 -10.53
CA GLY A 106 -7.47 -7.15 -9.95
C GLY A 106 -6.32 -7.09 -8.93
N SER A 107 -5.81 -5.90 -8.61
CA SER A 107 -4.74 -5.70 -7.63
C SER A 107 -5.26 -5.45 -6.21
N ILE A 108 -4.37 -5.59 -5.24
CA ILE A 108 -4.55 -4.99 -3.92
C ILE A 108 -3.92 -3.60 -3.97
N VAL A 109 -4.57 -2.61 -3.39
CA VAL A 109 -3.99 -1.27 -3.18
C VAL A 109 -3.87 -1.03 -1.69
N LEU A 110 -2.66 -0.71 -1.23
CA LEU A 110 -2.37 -0.35 0.15
C LEU A 110 -1.87 1.10 0.20
N PHE A 111 -2.59 1.94 0.92
CA PHE A 111 -2.14 3.26 1.33
C PHE A 111 -1.49 3.16 2.72
N GLY A 112 -0.16 2.99 2.75
CA GLY A 112 0.68 3.12 3.95
C GLY A 112 0.91 4.59 4.26
N SER A 113 -0.18 5.29 4.51
CA SER A 113 -0.18 6.72 4.65
C SER A 113 -1.10 7.11 5.81
N CYS A 114 -0.54 7.87 6.75
CA CYS A 114 -1.25 8.27 7.96
C CYS A 114 -2.40 9.21 7.65
N GLY A 115 -3.59 8.92 8.19
CA GLY A 115 -4.71 9.85 8.10
C GLY A 115 -5.29 10.02 6.70
N SER A 116 -4.95 9.15 5.76
CA SER A 116 -5.04 9.49 4.33
C SER A 116 -6.42 9.34 3.73
N TYR A 117 -7.35 8.66 4.41
CA TYR A 117 -8.76 8.61 4.00
C TYR A 117 -9.68 9.29 5.03
N ALA A 118 -10.59 10.10 4.52
CA ALA A 118 -11.53 10.92 5.29
C ALA A 118 -12.82 10.16 5.54
N SER A 119 -13.14 9.21 4.66
CA SER A 119 -14.28 8.33 4.80
C SER A 119 -14.10 7.02 4.07
N GLN A 120 -14.83 6.00 4.52
CA GLN A 120 -14.95 4.71 3.82
C GLN A 120 -15.42 4.90 2.37
N LYS A 121 -16.37 5.82 2.13
CA LYS A 121 -16.90 6.13 0.79
C LYS A 121 -15.82 6.54 -0.21
N GLN A 122 -14.79 7.24 0.25
CA GLN A 122 -13.69 7.66 -0.61
C GLN A 122 -12.87 6.46 -1.10
N LEU A 123 -12.58 5.50 -0.21
CA LEU A 123 -11.88 4.28 -0.59
C LEU A 123 -12.75 3.36 -1.48
N GLU A 124 -14.06 3.32 -1.24
CA GLU A 124 -15.03 2.62 -2.10
C GLU A 124 -15.02 3.20 -3.51
N ARG A 125 -15.10 4.53 -3.63
CA ARG A 125 -15.00 5.20 -4.93
C ARG A 125 -13.66 4.95 -5.62
N PHE A 126 -12.55 5.02 -4.89
CA PHE A 126 -11.23 4.69 -5.44
C PHE A 126 -11.21 3.25 -6.01
N LYS A 127 -11.77 2.30 -5.26
CA LYS A 127 -11.86 0.90 -5.68
C LYS A 127 -12.69 0.74 -6.95
N GLU A 128 -13.86 1.37 -7.01
CA GLU A 128 -14.75 1.35 -8.17
C GLU A 128 -14.12 1.97 -9.42
N GLU A 129 -13.47 3.13 -9.27
CA GLU A 129 -12.82 3.82 -10.38
C GLU A 129 -11.67 2.99 -10.96
N THR A 130 -10.92 2.29 -10.10
CA THR A 130 -9.69 1.57 -10.49
C THR A 130 -9.84 0.06 -10.76
N ASP A 131 -11.00 -0.53 -10.44
CA ASP A 131 -11.27 -1.98 -10.42
C ASP A 131 -10.32 -2.79 -9.50
N ALA A 132 -9.77 -2.16 -8.47
CA ALA A 132 -8.96 -2.85 -7.48
C ALA A 132 -9.78 -3.95 -6.77
N THR A 133 -9.18 -5.11 -6.51
CA THR A 133 -9.84 -6.20 -5.78
C THR A 133 -10.07 -5.82 -4.33
N LEU A 134 -9.11 -5.12 -3.74
CA LEU A 134 -9.10 -4.72 -2.35
C LEU A 134 -8.34 -3.40 -2.20
N VAL A 135 -8.92 -2.45 -1.47
CA VAL A 135 -8.24 -1.20 -1.08
C VAL A 135 -8.11 -1.16 0.43
N VAL A 136 -6.90 -0.87 0.91
CA VAL A 136 -6.56 -0.86 2.32
C VAL A 136 -5.87 0.46 2.68
N GLY A 137 -6.24 1.03 3.81
CA GLY A 137 -5.60 2.21 4.37
C GLY A 137 -5.99 2.40 5.83
N TYR A 138 -5.37 3.37 6.49
CA TYR A 138 -5.63 3.71 7.89
C TYR A 138 -5.81 5.22 8.07
N SER A 139 -6.68 5.63 9.02
CA SER A 139 -7.08 7.03 9.19
C SER A 139 -6.50 7.71 10.43
N SER A 140 -5.78 6.97 11.28
CA SER A 140 -5.12 7.58 12.44
C SER A 140 -3.75 8.13 12.06
N LYS A 141 -3.34 9.23 12.71
CA LYS A 141 -1.96 9.69 12.72
C LYS A 141 -1.19 8.84 13.74
N VAL A 142 -0.25 8.04 13.25
CA VAL A 142 0.58 7.13 14.08
C VAL A 142 2.05 7.36 13.79
N SER A 143 2.93 6.81 14.63
CA SER A 143 4.36 6.88 14.36
C SER A 143 4.75 6.04 13.13
N TRP A 144 5.89 6.37 12.53
CA TRP A 144 6.45 5.61 11.40
C TRP A 144 6.70 4.13 11.76
N ILE A 145 7.15 3.86 12.99
CA ILE A 145 7.39 2.48 13.45
C ILE A 145 6.08 1.70 13.57
N GLU A 146 5.03 2.29 14.15
CA GLU A 146 3.74 1.60 14.32
C GLU A 146 3.06 1.27 13.00
N SER A 147 3.11 2.20 12.04
CA SER A 147 2.68 1.92 10.66
C SER A 147 3.52 0.81 10.05
N SER A 148 4.85 0.92 10.12
CA SER A 148 5.78 -0.09 9.58
C SER A 148 5.52 -1.51 10.12
N ILE A 149 5.18 -1.66 11.41
CA ILE A 149 4.79 -2.95 11.99
C ILE A 149 3.51 -3.48 11.34
N PHE A 150 2.50 -2.62 11.14
CA PHE A 150 1.30 -2.99 10.40
C PHE A 150 1.63 -3.45 8.98
N GLU A 151 2.48 -2.73 8.23
CA GLU A 151 2.88 -3.15 6.90
C GLU A 151 3.64 -4.49 6.90
N MET A 152 4.49 -4.75 7.90
CA MET A 152 5.15 -6.05 8.06
C MET A 152 4.14 -7.18 8.24
N ILE A 153 3.16 -7.00 9.12
CA ILE A 153 2.09 -7.98 9.36
C ILE A 153 1.28 -8.17 8.07
N PHE A 154 0.89 -7.07 7.43
CA PHE A 154 0.12 -7.07 6.20
C PHE A 154 0.79 -7.87 5.08
N PHE A 155 2.05 -7.54 4.77
CA PHE A 155 2.77 -8.23 3.70
C PHE A 155 3.11 -9.67 4.05
N SER A 156 3.40 -9.95 5.33
CA SER A 156 3.63 -11.31 5.81
C SER A 156 2.39 -12.18 5.58
N GLU A 157 1.22 -11.74 6.04
CA GLU A 157 -0.03 -12.48 5.85
C GLU A 157 -0.42 -12.55 4.37
N LEU A 158 -0.21 -11.49 3.60
CA LEU A 158 -0.43 -11.50 2.15
C LEU A 158 0.34 -12.63 1.45
N CYS A 159 1.56 -12.90 1.90
CA CYS A 159 2.41 -13.99 1.38
C CYS A 159 2.00 -15.39 1.89
N ARG A 160 0.85 -15.54 2.57
CA ARG A 160 0.30 -16.82 3.03
C ARG A 160 -0.97 -17.26 2.30
N TYR A 161 -1.65 -16.39 1.56
CA TYR A 161 -2.95 -16.69 0.93
C TYR A 161 -2.97 -16.39 -0.57
N GLU A 162 -3.42 -17.35 -1.37
CA GLU A 162 -3.57 -17.18 -2.83
C GLU A 162 -4.82 -16.37 -3.21
N GLN A 163 -5.85 -16.46 -2.37
CA GLN A 163 -7.11 -15.77 -2.59
C GLN A 163 -7.18 -14.52 -1.72
N VAL A 164 -7.47 -13.37 -2.33
CA VAL A 164 -7.64 -12.08 -1.63
C VAL A 164 -8.74 -12.17 -0.56
N GLY A 165 -9.81 -12.92 -0.80
CA GLY A 165 -10.87 -13.15 0.19
C GLY A 165 -10.37 -13.87 1.44
N SER A 166 -9.57 -14.92 1.29
CA SER A 166 -8.97 -15.65 2.41
C SER A 166 -7.98 -14.79 3.19
N PHE A 167 -7.16 -14.00 2.48
CA PHE A 167 -6.29 -12.99 3.09
C PHE A 167 -7.11 -11.98 3.92
N LYS A 168 -8.14 -11.36 3.35
CA LYS A 168 -9.00 -10.39 4.04
C LYS A 168 -9.63 -10.99 5.30
N ASN A 169 -10.18 -12.21 5.19
CA ASN A 169 -10.78 -12.92 6.31
C ASN A 169 -9.76 -13.22 7.42
N ARG A 170 -8.51 -13.52 7.07
CA ARG A 170 -7.44 -13.72 8.05
C ARG A 170 -7.07 -12.42 8.75
N MET A 171 -6.92 -11.32 8.02
CA MET A 171 -6.57 -10.01 8.59
C MET A 171 -7.61 -9.55 9.62
N GLN A 172 -8.89 -9.89 9.42
CA GLN A 172 -9.96 -9.63 10.38
C GLN A 172 -9.98 -10.56 11.61
N LYS A 173 -9.18 -11.62 11.60
CA LYS A 173 -9.09 -12.65 12.65
C LYS A 173 -7.69 -12.79 13.25
N LEU A 174 -6.86 -11.74 13.12
CA LEU A 174 -5.54 -11.70 13.76
C LEU A 174 -5.65 -11.70 15.29
N SER A 175 -4.51 -11.90 15.97
CA SER A 175 -4.44 -11.95 17.43
C SER A 175 -4.97 -10.65 18.06
N SER A 176 -5.32 -10.70 19.35
CA SER A 176 -5.80 -9.52 20.07
C SER A 176 -4.80 -8.35 20.05
N GLU A 177 -3.50 -8.65 20.07
CA GLU A 177 -2.42 -7.64 20.01
C GLU A 177 -2.37 -6.95 18.64
N ASP A 178 -2.42 -7.73 17.55
CA ASP A 178 -2.47 -7.20 16.19
C ASP A 178 -3.76 -6.38 15.98
N GLN A 179 -4.89 -6.87 16.50
CA GLN A 179 -6.17 -6.15 16.44
C GLN A 179 -6.13 -4.83 17.20
N LEU A 180 -5.40 -4.75 18.32
CA LEU A 180 -5.21 -3.51 19.05
C LEU A 180 -4.45 -2.48 18.20
N LEU A 181 -3.38 -2.90 17.52
CA LEU A 181 -2.65 -2.04 16.59
C LEU A 181 -3.56 -1.60 15.44
N PHE A 182 -4.31 -2.52 14.82
CA PHE A 182 -5.17 -2.19 13.68
C PHE A 182 -6.33 -1.26 14.06
N SER A 183 -6.87 -1.44 15.27
CA SER A 183 -7.88 -0.56 15.86
C SER A 183 -7.30 0.83 16.13
N LYS A 184 -6.08 0.91 16.69
CA LYS A 184 -5.36 2.18 16.89
C LYS A 184 -5.14 2.92 15.57
N LEU A 185 -4.73 2.21 14.52
CA LEU A 185 -4.56 2.75 13.18
C LEU A 185 -5.90 3.11 12.50
N LYS A 186 -7.01 2.49 12.94
CA LYS A 186 -8.31 2.53 12.26
C LYS A 186 -8.19 2.02 10.82
N VAL A 187 -7.60 0.83 10.67
CA VAL A 187 -7.41 0.17 9.36
C VAL A 187 -8.77 -0.20 8.75
N ARG A 188 -8.91 -0.04 7.43
CA ARG A 188 -10.08 -0.47 6.67
C ARG A 188 -9.68 -1.35 5.50
N PHE A 189 -10.53 -2.31 5.18
CA PHE A 189 -10.37 -3.25 4.07
C PHE A 189 -11.63 -3.18 3.20
N ILE A 190 -11.54 -2.41 2.10
CA ILE A 190 -12.65 -2.15 1.18
C ILE A 190 -12.62 -3.12 0.02
#